data_AF-A0A813H7X7-F1
#
_entry.id   AF-A0A813H7X7-F1
#
_cell.length_a   1.000
_cell.length_b   1.000
_cell.length_c   1.000
_cell.angle_alpha   90.00
_cell.angle_beta   90.00
_cell.angle_gamma   90.00
#
_symmetry.space_group_name_H-M   'P 1'
#
loop_
_entity.id
_entity.type
_entity.pdbx_description
1 polymer ?
#
loop_
_entity_poly.entity_id
_entity_poly.type
_entity_poly.pdbx_seq_one_letter_code
_entity_poly.pdbx_strand_id
1 'polypeptide(L)'
;MDVTKQTEIDKLMVEILDGTQNEWGWCKAKLGANAILAVSMAVCRAGAACSRMPLYKYIARIAGKPYDKFVMPVPSFNVINGGSHAGNRLACQEFMILPVGASTFREAMNIGAEVYHTLKKCIKDKYGQDACNVGDEGGFAPSVQDNNEALDILMDAIKKSGHEGKVKIGTDVAASEFYSAETKKYDLDFKNPDSPPEMKKTADEMIEYYKDWIAKYPFVSIEDPFDQDDWEAYTKFQAEVGDHMQIVGDDLLVTNPKRVQKGLDVKACNALLLKVNQIGSITEAIEASNMAQFAGWGVMVSHRSGETEDSFIADLVVGLRTGQIKTGAPCRSERLSKYNQLLRIEEELGSRCSFAGLAFRNIGSPALGMLRKPFVGGNWKSTGTIASVKELLTAFKDLQSDPSLVDAVIFAPTIHIPAAQEVLAGCNSVHVGVQNMSKSGEGAFTGEVSASQIQDAGLQYVLVGHSERRSLYGETDEDCAIKTKLAIEKGLTVVFCIGELLAERQTGKTTEVCERQMKAVIPVVTDWSKMVIAYEPVWAIGTGVVATPMQAQEAHYQVRRTLRDACGAAVADSVRILYGGSVNPGNCKALGDLPDVDGFLVGGASCKPNFTEIISTAQAAFKK
;
A
#
# COMPACT_ATOMS: atom_id res chain seq x y z
N MET A 1 8.08 5.64 31.21
CA MET A 1 7.94 4.53 30.25
C MET A 1 9.16 4.51 29.35
N ASP A 2 9.51 3.36 28.76
CA ASP A 2 10.60 3.26 27.78
C ASP A 2 10.21 4.02 26.49
N VAL A 3 11.05 4.99 26.08
CA VAL A 3 10.81 5.85 24.90
C VAL A 3 10.82 5.08 23.58
N THR A 4 11.34 3.84 23.56
CA THR A 4 11.26 2.99 22.37
C THR A 4 9.88 2.36 22.15
N LYS A 5 8.99 2.45 23.16
CA LYS A 5 7.62 1.92 23.12
C LYS A 5 6.62 2.98 22.67
N GLN A 6 6.84 3.53 21.46
CA GLN A 6 6.03 4.61 20.87
C GLN A 6 4.52 4.33 20.97
N THR A 7 4.08 3.16 20.49
CA THR A 7 2.68 2.75 20.49
C THR A 7 2.07 2.67 21.89
N GLU A 8 2.81 2.15 22.87
CA GLU A 8 2.31 2.04 24.24
C GLU A 8 2.13 3.42 24.89
N ILE A 9 3.07 4.34 24.66
CA ILE A 9 3.01 5.71 25.18
C ILE A 9 1.89 6.52 24.52
N ASP A 10 1.79 6.46 23.19
CA ASP A 10 0.73 7.16 22.45
C ASP A 10 -0.66 6.67 22.88
N LYS A 11 -0.86 5.34 22.98
CA LYS A 11 -2.13 4.77 23.44
C LYS A 11 -2.46 5.13 24.88
N LEU A 12 -1.47 5.20 25.77
CA LEU A 12 -1.69 5.67 27.14
C LEU A 12 -2.24 7.11 27.14
N MET A 13 -1.64 8.00 26.37
CA MET A 13 -2.08 9.40 26.29
C MET A 13 -3.48 9.52 25.69
N VAL A 14 -3.73 8.83 24.57
CA VAL A 14 -4.97 8.95 23.79
C VAL A 14 -6.14 8.20 24.42
N GLU A 15 -5.97 6.92 24.75
CA GLU A 15 -7.07 6.04 25.14
C GLU A 15 -7.39 6.10 26.64
N ILE A 16 -6.39 6.39 27.48
CA ILE A 16 -6.53 6.29 28.95
C ILE A 16 -6.52 7.67 29.62
N LEU A 17 -5.52 8.51 29.34
CA LEU A 17 -5.38 9.80 30.03
C LEU A 17 -6.36 10.85 29.48
N ASP A 18 -6.47 10.93 28.16
CA ASP A 18 -7.48 11.74 27.48
C ASP A 18 -8.83 11.03 27.47
N GLY A 19 -8.93 9.90 26.75
CA GLY A 19 -10.10 9.01 26.71
C GLY A 19 -11.34 9.59 26.01
N THR A 20 -11.26 10.77 25.40
CA THR A 20 -12.42 11.41 24.74
C THR A 20 -12.63 10.89 23.33
N GLN A 21 -13.89 10.65 22.96
CA GLN A 21 -14.29 10.15 21.65
C GLN A 21 -15.41 10.98 21.03
N ASN A 22 -15.45 11.01 19.69
CA ASN A 22 -16.60 11.37 18.87
C ASN A 22 -16.99 10.17 17.99
N GLU A 23 -17.95 10.33 17.08
CA GLU A 23 -18.40 9.27 16.17
C GLU A 23 -17.26 8.72 15.28
N TRP A 24 -16.23 9.53 15.02
CA TRP A 24 -15.06 9.19 14.20
C TRP A 24 -13.86 8.66 15.01
N GLY A 25 -13.96 8.50 16.33
CA GLY A 25 -12.90 7.91 17.17
C GLY A 25 -12.36 8.86 18.24
N TRP A 26 -11.08 8.72 18.61
CA TRP A 26 -10.46 9.48 19.70
C TRP A 26 -10.24 10.95 19.33
N CYS A 27 -10.99 11.87 19.95
CA CYS A 27 -11.00 13.29 19.60
C CYS A 27 -10.01 14.15 20.40
N LYS A 28 -9.43 13.60 21.47
CA LYS A 28 -8.30 14.22 22.20
C LYS A 28 -8.66 15.59 22.78
N ALA A 29 -9.93 15.78 23.14
CA ALA A 29 -10.52 17.05 23.54
C ALA A 29 -10.18 17.45 24.98
N LYS A 30 -9.77 16.50 25.84
CA LYS A 30 -9.50 16.77 27.26
C LYS A 30 -8.07 17.26 27.48
N LEU A 31 -7.09 16.60 26.87
CA LEU A 31 -5.67 16.97 26.96
C LEU A 31 -5.25 17.91 25.83
N GLY A 32 -5.95 17.86 24.68
CA GLY A 32 -5.61 18.57 23.47
C GLY A 32 -4.67 17.75 22.57
N ALA A 33 -5.05 17.59 21.30
CA ALA A 33 -4.24 16.92 20.29
C ALA A 33 -2.84 17.55 20.13
N ASN A 34 -2.72 18.85 20.34
CA ASN A 34 -1.46 19.60 20.34
C ASN A 34 -0.51 19.15 21.47
N ALA A 35 -1.02 18.96 22.70
CA ALA A 35 -0.23 18.50 23.84
C ALA A 35 0.23 17.05 23.65
N ILE A 36 -0.67 16.17 23.21
CA ILE A 36 -0.37 14.76 22.93
C ILE A 36 0.69 14.64 21.83
N LEU A 37 0.51 15.36 20.71
CA LEU A 37 1.43 15.29 19.59
C LEU A 37 2.83 15.76 19.97
N ALA A 38 2.95 16.85 20.73
CA ALA A 38 4.24 17.37 21.17
C ALA A 38 5.03 16.32 21.97
N VAL A 39 4.36 15.62 22.91
CA VAL A 39 4.97 14.52 23.67
C VAL A 39 5.29 13.34 22.75
N SER A 40 4.37 12.96 21.87
CA SER A 40 4.51 11.84 20.93
C SER A 40 5.73 12.02 20.01
N MET A 41 5.94 13.21 19.44
CA MET A 41 7.09 13.56 18.61
C MET A 41 8.40 13.57 19.41
N ALA A 42 8.39 14.11 20.64
CA ALA A 42 9.55 14.13 21.51
C ALA A 42 9.98 12.71 21.92
N VAL A 43 9.02 11.84 22.22
CA VAL A 43 9.24 10.41 22.50
C VAL A 43 9.83 9.72 21.27
N CYS A 44 9.32 9.99 20.07
CA CYS A 44 9.85 9.41 18.84
C CYS A 44 11.33 9.77 18.61
N ARG A 45 11.69 11.05 18.84
CA ARG A 45 13.09 11.51 18.83
C ARG A 45 13.95 10.85 19.89
N ALA A 46 13.46 10.75 21.12
CA ALA A 46 14.17 10.09 22.21
C ALA A 46 14.37 8.59 21.93
N GLY A 47 13.37 7.93 21.34
CA GLY A 47 13.44 6.54 20.88
C GLY A 47 14.49 6.34 19.79
N ALA A 48 14.58 7.26 18.82
CA ALA A 48 15.62 7.27 17.80
C ALA A 48 17.02 7.39 18.41
N ALA A 49 17.21 8.36 19.31
CA ALA A 49 18.47 8.57 20.02
C ALA A 49 18.88 7.37 20.89
N CYS A 50 17.93 6.81 21.65
CA CYS A 50 18.13 5.59 22.45
C CYS A 50 18.56 4.40 21.57
N SER A 51 17.99 4.31 20.38
CA SER A 51 18.29 3.28 19.38
C SER A 51 19.54 3.56 18.55
N ARG A 52 20.21 4.71 18.75
CA ARG A 52 21.35 5.18 17.95
C ARG A 52 21.05 5.19 16.46
N MET A 53 19.85 5.65 16.10
CA MET A 53 19.40 5.77 14.71
C MET A 53 19.05 7.23 14.42
N PRO A 54 19.30 7.71 13.18
CA PRO A 54 18.64 8.91 12.68
C PRO A 54 17.12 8.77 12.76
N LEU A 55 16.41 9.89 12.91
CA LEU A 55 14.96 9.89 13.15
C LEU A 55 14.20 9.23 11.99
N TYR A 56 14.50 9.56 10.73
CA TYR A 56 13.87 8.93 9.56
C TYR A 56 14.00 7.39 9.56
N LYS A 57 15.15 6.86 9.99
CA LYS A 57 15.41 5.41 10.05
C LYS A 57 14.64 4.77 11.21
N TYR A 58 14.57 5.45 12.35
CA TYR A 58 13.76 5.00 13.48
C TYR A 58 12.26 4.96 13.12
N ILE A 59 11.76 6.00 12.45
CA ILE A 59 10.38 6.05 11.92
C ILE A 59 10.12 4.88 10.99
N ALA A 60 11.00 4.61 10.02
CA ALA A 60 10.85 3.45 9.12
C ALA A 60 10.72 2.14 9.90
N ARG A 61 11.56 1.94 10.93
CA ARG A 61 11.50 0.74 11.78
C ARG A 61 10.18 0.61 12.52
N ILE A 62 9.71 1.66 13.18
CA ILE A 62 8.44 1.60 13.94
C ILE A 62 7.21 1.55 13.03
N ALA A 63 7.34 1.99 11.77
CA ALA A 63 6.29 1.92 10.76
C ALA A 63 6.28 0.59 9.97
N GLY A 64 7.22 -0.33 10.24
CA GLY A 64 7.33 -1.61 9.53
C GLY A 64 7.84 -1.49 8.08
N LYS A 65 8.47 -0.36 7.73
CA LYS A 65 9.03 -0.08 6.40
C LYS A 65 10.47 -0.58 6.27
N PRO A 66 10.96 -0.83 5.03
CA PRO A 66 12.38 -1.03 4.79
C PRO A 66 13.20 0.15 5.35
N TYR A 67 14.33 -0.15 6.00
CA TYR A 67 15.17 0.85 6.67
C TYR A 67 16.66 0.72 6.28
N ASP A 68 16.93 0.00 5.20
CA ASP A 68 18.22 -0.18 4.52
C ASP A 68 18.33 0.72 3.26
N LYS A 69 17.23 0.87 2.53
CA LYS A 69 17.07 1.77 1.38
C LYS A 69 15.85 2.67 1.54
N PHE A 70 15.99 3.91 1.09
CA PHE A 70 15.00 4.96 1.29
C PHE A 70 14.61 5.61 -0.03
N VAL A 71 13.51 6.38 -0.01
CA VAL A 71 13.06 7.15 -1.16
C VAL A 71 12.86 8.59 -0.72
N MET A 72 13.55 9.51 -1.39
CA MET A 72 13.36 10.94 -1.23
C MET A 72 12.08 11.39 -1.95
N PRO A 73 11.26 12.25 -1.33
CA PRO A 73 9.95 12.60 -1.87
C PRO A 73 10.03 13.64 -2.99
N VAL A 74 9.05 13.69 -3.89
CA VAL A 74 8.81 14.87 -4.72
C VAL A 74 8.23 16.00 -3.83
N PRO A 75 8.83 17.19 -3.81
CA PRO A 75 8.25 18.34 -3.11
C PRO A 75 7.13 18.98 -3.95
N SER A 76 5.97 19.18 -3.34
CA SER A 76 4.89 20.05 -3.85
C SER A 76 5.08 21.45 -3.27
N PHE A 77 5.58 22.38 -4.06
CA PHE A 77 5.82 23.75 -3.63
C PHE A 77 4.60 24.62 -3.87
N ASN A 78 4.01 25.17 -2.81
CA ASN A 78 2.94 26.16 -2.94
C ASN A 78 3.52 27.49 -3.47
N VAL A 79 3.07 27.96 -4.64
CA VAL A 79 3.67 29.13 -5.31
C VAL A 79 2.68 30.26 -5.57
N ILE A 80 1.37 29.99 -5.66
CA ILE A 80 0.31 31.00 -5.76
C ILE A 80 -0.80 30.64 -4.78
N ASN A 81 -1.18 31.60 -3.94
CA ASN A 81 -2.23 31.47 -2.94
C ASN A 81 -3.52 32.15 -3.41
N GLY A 82 -4.64 31.51 -3.07
CA GLY A 82 -6.00 32.03 -3.21
C GLY A 82 -6.84 31.64 -1.99
N GLY A 83 -8.14 31.38 -2.21
CA GLY A 83 -9.08 30.95 -1.18
C GLY A 83 -9.04 31.84 0.06
N SER A 84 -9.09 31.22 1.24
CA SER A 84 -9.02 31.88 2.55
C SER A 84 -7.59 32.33 2.93
N HIS A 85 -6.56 31.94 2.16
CA HIS A 85 -5.16 32.33 2.38
C HIS A 85 -4.76 33.65 1.69
N ALA A 86 -5.64 34.24 0.87
CA ALA A 86 -5.34 35.48 0.15
C ALA A 86 -6.59 36.35 -0.09
N GLY A 87 -6.41 37.68 0.00
CA GLY A 87 -7.45 38.67 -0.30
C GLY A 87 -7.71 38.92 -1.79
N ASN A 88 -7.17 38.09 -2.70
CA ASN A 88 -7.45 38.16 -4.14
C ASN A 88 -8.78 37.47 -4.48
N ARG A 89 -9.14 37.38 -5.77
CA ARG A 89 -10.41 36.78 -6.23
C ARG A 89 -10.39 35.25 -6.36
N LEU A 90 -9.22 34.62 -6.30
CA LEU A 90 -9.07 33.18 -6.52
C LEU A 90 -9.87 32.35 -5.51
N ALA A 91 -10.70 31.42 -5.99
CA ALA A 91 -11.39 30.47 -5.12
C ALA A 91 -10.46 29.37 -4.61
N CYS A 92 -9.64 28.77 -5.48
CA CYS A 92 -8.71 27.73 -5.08
C CYS A 92 -7.67 28.27 -4.09
N GLN A 93 -7.39 27.50 -3.05
CA GLN A 93 -6.52 27.92 -1.97
C GLN A 93 -5.04 27.96 -2.38
N GLU A 94 -4.59 26.99 -3.18
CA GLU A 94 -3.18 26.89 -3.56
C GLU A 94 -2.97 26.33 -4.98
N PHE A 95 -2.03 26.93 -5.71
CA PHE A 95 -1.43 26.30 -6.88
C PHE A 95 0.02 25.93 -6.57
N MET A 96 0.34 24.66 -6.81
CA MET A 96 1.61 24.05 -6.48
C MET A 96 2.37 23.61 -7.73
N ILE A 97 3.70 23.62 -7.66
CA ILE A 97 4.57 22.99 -8.65
C ILE A 97 5.24 21.74 -8.08
N LEU A 98 5.34 20.70 -8.92
CA LEU A 98 5.92 19.41 -8.60
C LEU A 98 7.03 19.09 -9.62
N PRO A 99 8.32 19.17 -9.27
CA PRO A 99 9.44 18.85 -10.17
C PRO A 99 9.66 17.33 -10.31
N VAL A 100 8.64 16.61 -10.80
CA VAL A 100 8.66 15.14 -10.95
C VAL A 100 9.73 14.61 -11.90
N GLY A 101 10.22 15.46 -12.82
CA GLY A 101 11.27 15.13 -13.79
C GLY A 101 12.70 15.34 -13.28
N ALA A 102 12.88 15.71 -12.01
CA ALA A 102 14.20 15.76 -11.37
C ALA A 102 14.75 14.35 -11.11
N SER A 103 16.07 14.22 -11.03
CA SER A 103 16.77 12.96 -10.77
C SER A 103 17.11 12.76 -9.29
N THR A 104 17.13 13.85 -8.52
CA THR A 104 17.47 13.89 -7.09
C THR A 104 16.59 14.93 -6.38
N PHE A 105 16.47 14.83 -5.06
CA PHE A 105 15.78 15.83 -4.26
C PHE A 105 16.50 17.19 -4.33
N ARG A 106 17.83 17.20 -4.35
CA ARG A 106 18.63 18.41 -4.60
C ARG A 106 18.28 19.09 -5.93
N GLU A 107 18.17 18.34 -7.02
CA GLU A 107 17.76 18.90 -8.31
C GLU A 107 16.31 19.44 -8.24
N ALA A 108 15.40 18.70 -7.59
CA ALA A 108 14.01 19.13 -7.39
C ALA A 108 13.92 20.48 -6.64
N MET A 109 14.74 20.67 -5.60
CA MET A 109 14.82 21.93 -4.86
C MET A 109 15.32 23.09 -5.73
N ASN A 110 16.35 22.86 -6.55
CA ASN A 110 16.86 23.88 -7.47
C ASN A 110 15.80 24.30 -8.49
N ILE A 111 15.15 23.32 -9.13
CA ILE A 111 14.07 23.56 -10.09
C ILE A 111 12.94 24.38 -9.44
N GLY A 112 12.47 23.96 -8.26
CA GLY A 112 11.42 24.66 -7.53
C GLY A 112 11.78 26.11 -7.21
N ALA A 113 13.00 26.36 -6.73
CA ALA A 113 13.47 27.70 -6.41
C ALA A 113 13.64 28.59 -7.66
N GLU A 114 14.14 28.05 -8.77
CA GLU A 114 14.27 28.77 -10.03
C GLU A 114 12.92 29.15 -10.63
N VAL A 115 11.95 28.22 -10.64
CA VAL A 115 10.57 28.50 -11.06
C VAL A 115 9.94 29.56 -10.14
N TYR A 116 10.09 29.45 -8.82
CA TYR A 116 9.54 30.41 -7.85
C TYR A 116 10.09 31.84 -8.04
N HIS A 117 11.41 32.00 -8.20
CA HIS A 117 12.00 33.32 -8.46
C HIS A 117 11.63 33.87 -9.84
N THR A 118 11.49 33.00 -10.84
CA THR A 118 11.02 33.40 -12.17
C THR A 118 9.56 33.85 -12.13
N LEU A 119 8.72 33.14 -11.37
CA LEU A 119 7.33 33.51 -11.12
C LEU A 119 7.23 34.87 -10.42
N LYS A 120 8.07 35.11 -9.40
CA LYS A 120 8.16 36.43 -8.75
C LYS A 120 8.39 37.56 -9.75
N LYS A 121 9.31 37.35 -10.71
CA LYS A 121 9.59 38.32 -11.76
C LYS A 121 8.38 38.52 -12.68
N CYS A 122 7.74 37.44 -13.13
CA CYS A 122 6.54 37.51 -13.97
C CYS A 122 5.41 38.26 -13.27
N ILE A 123 5.19 38.00 -11.97
CA ILE A 123 4.19 38.68 -11.15
C ILE A 123 4.55 40.16 -11.00
N LYS A 124 5.82 40.48 -10.71
CA LYS A 124 6.29 41.86 -10.61
C LYS A 124 6.03 42.65 -11.90
N ASP A 125 6.35 42.06 -13.04
CA ASP A 125 6.23 42.70 -14.35
C ASP A 125 4.76 42.94 -14.72
N LYS A 126 3.84 42.06 -14.31
CA LYS A 126 2.40 42.14 -14.67
C LYS A 126 1.54 42.89 -13.65
N TYR A 127 1.77 42.69 -12.35
CA TYR A 127 0.92 43.20 -11.26
C TYR A 127 1.64 44.18 -10.32
N GLY A 128 2.93 44.43 -10.52
CA GLY A 128 3.72 45.34 -9.71
C GLY A 128 4.40 44.70 -8.49
N GLN A 129 5.20 45.51 -7.80
CA GLN A 129 6.06 45.06 -6.70
C GLN A 129 5.29 44.52 -5.50
N ASP A 130 4.12 45.08 -5.19
CA ASP A 130 3.34 44.71 -4.00
C ASP A 130 2.72 43.30 -4.13
N ALA A 131 2.42 42.86 -5.36
CA ALA A 131 1.94 41.51 -5.65
C ALA A 131 3.01 40.42 -5.41
N CYS A 132 4.27 40.81 -5.17
CA CYS A 132 5.36 39.90 -4.83
C CYS A 132 5.48 39.61 -3.33
N ASN A 133 4.59 40.17 -2.50
CA ASN A 133 4.45 39.76 -1.11
C ASN A 133 3.95 38.32 -1.04
N VAL A 134 4.25 37.66 0.08
CA VAL A 134 3.98 36.23 0.27
C VAL A 134 2.98 36.03 1.38
N GLY A 135 2.11 35.03 1.23
CA GLY A 135 1.19 34.59 2.28
C GLY A 135 1.87 33.71 3.34
N ASP A 136 1.06 33.08 4.18
CA ASP A 136 1.52 32.28 5.33
C ASP A 136 2.48 31.15 4.92
N GLU A 137 2.28 30.56 3.76
CA GLU A 137 3.06 29.43 3.25
C GLU A 137 4.16 29.83 2.25
N GLY A 138 4.36 31.13 2.04
CA GLY A 138 5.41 31.65 1.16
C GLY A 138 5.02 31.78 -0.31
N GLY A 139 3.86 31.28 -0.73
CA GLY A 139 3.30 31.52 -2.06
C GLY A 139 2.91 32.99 -2.29
N PHE A 140 2.89 33.43 -3.54
CA PHE A 140 2.48 34.80 -3.90
C PHE A 140 0.96 34.94 -3.90
N ALA A 141 0.46 36.15 -3.66
CA ALA A 141 -0.97 36.45 -3.73
C ALA A 141 -1.27 37.54 -4.77
N PRO A 142 -1.04 37.29 -6.08
CA PRO A 142 -1.27 38.28 -7.12
C PRO A 142 -2.78 38.59 -7.25
N SER A 143 -3.09 39.80 -7.72
CA SER A 143 -4.46 40.27 -8.00
C SER A 143 -5.01 39.73 -9.33
N VAL A 144 -4.92 38.43 -9.52
CA VAL A 144 -5.52 37.71 -10.66
C VAL A 144 -7.05 37.74 -10.59
N GLN A 145 -7.70 37.68 -11.74
CA GLN A 145 -9.15 37.73 -11.88
C GLN A 145 -9.81 36.37 -11.73
N ASP A 146 -9.12 35.30 -12.15
CA ASP A 146 -9.59 33.93 -12.02
C ASP A 146 -8.42 32.94 -11.92
N ASN A 147 -8.76 31.68 -11.66
CA ASN A 147 -7.82 30.58 -11.55
C ASN A 147 -7.04 30.31 -12.85
N ASN A 148 -7.63 30.56 -14.03
CA ASN A 148 -6.95 30.34 -15.31
C ASN A 148 -5.81 31.35 -15.49
N GLU A 149 -6.02 32.60 -15.09
CA GLU A 149 -4.98 33.63 -15.13
C GLU A 149 -3.80 33.27 -14.21
N ALA A 150 -4.07 32.70 -13.03
CA ALA A 150 -3.03 32.19 -12.13
C ALA A 150 -2.22 31.04 -12.75
N LEU A 151 -2.90 30.11 -13.43
CA LEU A 151 -2.26 28.99 -14.11
C LEU A 151 -1.46 29.46 -15.34
N ASP A 152 -1.98 30.39 -16.13
CA ASP A 152 -1.31 30.92 -17.32
C ASP A 152 0.01 31.63 -16.96
N ILE A 153 0.04 32.44 -15.88
CA ILE A 153 1.29 33.06 -15.41
C ILE A 153 2.26 32.03 -14.82
N LEU A 154 1.76 30.99 -14.15
CA LEU A 154 2.58 29.91 -13.64
C LEU A 154 3.24 29.13 -14.78
N MET A 155 2.50 28.83 -15.85
CA MET A 155 3.02 28.17 -17.04
C MET A 155 4.09 29.03 -17.75
N ASP A 156 3.89 30.34 -17.84
CA ASP A 156 4.90 31.26 -18.37
C ASP A 156 6.18 31.25 -17.52
N ALA A 157 6.06 31.19 -16.20
CA ALA A 157 7.21 31.08 -15.30
C ALA A 157 7.95 29.73 -15.42
N ILE A 158 7.23 28.61 -15.54
CA ILE A 158 7.82 27.28 -15.79
C ILE A 158 8.59 27.27 -17.11
N LYS A 159 8.01 27.86 -18.17
CA LYS A 159 8.67 27.96 -19.47
C LYS A 159 9.91 28.86 -19.43
N LYS A 160 9.79 30.06 -18.86
CA LYS A 160 10.90 31.04 -18.77
C LYS A 160 12.06 30.57 -17.91
N SER A 161 11.80 29.72 -16.91
CA SER A 161 12.85 29.11 -16.08
C SER A 161 13.55 27.94 -16.76
N GLY A 162 13.06 27.47 -17.91
CA GLY A 162 13.69 26.38 -18.67
C GLY A 162 13.33 24.97 -18.19
N HIS A 163 12.29 24.82 -17.37
CA HIS A 163 11.90 23.55 -16.73
C HIS A 163 10.60 22.95 -17.29
N GLU A 164 10.18 23.39 -18.48
CA GLU A 164 9.05 22.81 -19.21
C GLU A 164 9.26 21.30 -19.40
N GLY A 165 8.22 20.51 -19.12
CA GLY A 165 8.27 19.03 -19.17
C GLY A 165 8.83 18.35 -17.92
N LYS A 166 9.66 19.02 -17.10
CA LYS A 166 10.13 18.48 -15.80
C LYS A 166 9.20 18.80 -14.64
N VAL A 167 8.48 19.92 -14.73
CA VAL A 167 7.55 20.42 -13.70
C VAL A 167 6.11 20.09 -14.10
N LYS A 168 5.35 19.60 -13.12
CA LYS A 168 3.90 19.38 -13.19
C LYS A 168 3.19 20.28 -12.17
N ILE A 169 1.87 20.35 -12.25
CA ILE A 169 1.05 21.20 -11.37
C ILE A 169 0.22 20.33 -10.43
N GLY A 170 0.09 20.79 -9.20
CA GLY A 170 -0.92 20.34 -8.24
C GLY A 170 -1.74 21.52 -7.77
N THR A 171 -2.93 21.27 -7.22
CA THR A 171 -3.75 22.31 -6.58
C THR A 171 -4.36 21.78 -5.30
N ASP A 172 -4.47 22.64 -4.29
CA ASP A 172 -5.40 22.47 -3.19
C ASP A 172 -6.56 23.42 -3.42
N VAL A 173 -7.73 22.83 -3.67
CA VAL A 173 -8.92 23.59 -3.95
C VAL A 173 -9.56 24.10 -2.65
N ALA A 174 -9.51 23.33 -1.57
CA ALA A 174 -10.22 23.58 -0.32
C ALA A 174 -11.72 23.90 -0.55
N ALA A 175 -12.41 23.06 -1.33
CA ALA A 175 -13.75 23.38 -1.84
C ALA A 175 -14.82 23.57 -0.75
N SER A 176 -14.61 23.04 0.46
CA SER A 176 -15.47 23.32 1.62
C SER A 176 -15.58 24.81 1.96
N GLU A 177 -14.54 25.61 1.71
CA GLU A 177 -14.53 27.04 2.03
C GLU A 177 -15.54 27.85 1.19
N PHE A 178 -15.95 27.32 0.04
CA PHE A 178 -16.87 27.98 -0.87
C PHE A 178 -18.06 27.10 -1.28
N TYR A 179 -18.33 26.05 -0.51
CA TYR A 179 -19.52 25.24 -0.66
C TYR A 179 -20.70 25.80 0.16
N SER A 180 -21.87 25.86 -0.47
CA SER A 180 -23.12 26.27 0.19
C SER A 180 -23.99 25.04 0.45
N ALA A 181 -24.12 24.66 1.73
CA ALA A 181 -25.00 23.56 2.13
C ALA A 181 -26.49 23.79 1.80
N GLU A 182 -26.92 25.05 1.73
CA GLU A 182 -28.30 25.42 1.39
C GLU A 182 -28.62 25.19 -0.10
N THR A 183 -27.69 25.60 -0.98
CA THR A 183 -27.90 25.53 -2.44
C THR A 183 -27.30 24.27 -3.06
N LYS A 184 -26.44 23.54 -2.32
CA LYS A 184 -25.62 22.42 -2.79
C LYS A 184 -24.76 22.78 -4.01
N LYS A 185 -24.16 23.97 -3.96
CA LYS A 185 -23.31 24.52 -5.03
C LYS A 185 -22.01 25.07 -4.46
N TYR A 186 -21.01 25.09 -5.32
CA TYR A 186 -19.67 25.63 -5.11
C TYR A 186 -19.58 27.00 -5.77
N ASP A 187 -19.21 28.05 -5.02
CA ASP A 187 -19.10 29.41 -5.53
C ASP A 187 -17.64 29.78 -5.84
N LEU A 188 -17.25 29.73 -7.12
CA LEU A 188 -15.89 30.05 -7.56
C LEU A 188 -15.54 31.54 -7.45
N ASP A 189 -16.47 32.39 -7.01
CA ASP A 189 -16.28 33.82 -6.75
C ASP A 189 -16.79 34.20 -5.35
N PHE A 190 -16.76 33.28 -4.38
CA PHE A 190 -17.36 33.46 -3.04
C PHE A 190 -16.89 34.69 -2.25
N LYS A 191 -15.71 35.24 -2.59
CA LYS A 191 -15.17 36.47 -1.98
C LYS A 191 -15.81 37.75 -2.53
N ASN A 192 -16.54 37.65 -3.64
CA ASN A 192 -17.35 38.71 -4.20
C ASN A 192 -18.77 38.65 -3.60
N PRO A 193 -19.20 39.69 -2.84
CA PRO A 193 -20.56 39.76 -2.30
C PRO A 193 -21.65 39.68 -3.38
N ASP A 194 -21.33 40.10 -4.60
CA ASP A 194 -22.21 40.09 -5.77
C ASP A 194 -21.84 38.94 -6.74
N SER A 195 -21.40 37.79 -6.23
CA SER A 195 -21.02 36.62 -7.05
C SER A 195 -22.16 36.23 -8.00
N PRO A 196 -21.90 36.21 -9.33
CA PRO A 196 -22.94 36.02 -10.32
C PRO A 196 -23.35 34.53 -10.42
N PRO A 197 -24.58 34.21 -10.87
CA PRO A 197 -25.11 32.84 -10.86
C PRO A 197 -24.26 31.80 -11.58
N GLU A 198 -23.54 32.19 -12.65
CA GLU A 198 -22.67 31.32 -13.44
C GLU A 198 -21.39 30.86 -12.72
N MET A 199 -21.00 31.55 -11.64
CA MET A 199 -19.87 31.15 -10.77
C MET A 199 -20.28 30.09 -9.74
N LYS A 200 -21.59 29.84 -9.59
CA LYS A 200 -22.15 28.86 -8.65
C LYS A 200 -22.40 27.53 -9.35
N LYS A 201 -21.45 26.62 -9.19
CA LYS A 201 -21.36 25.33 -9.88
C LYS A 201 -21.96 24.20 -9.05
N THR A 202 -22.68 23.27 -9.65
CA THR A 202 -22.96 21.97 -9.04
C THR A 202 -21.70 21.09 -9.01
N ALA A 203 -21.73 19.98 -8.28
CA ALA A 203 -20.63 18.99 -8.29
C ALA A 203 -20.30 18.52 -9.71
N ASP A 204 -21.30 18.21 -10.55
CA ASP A 204 -21.09 17.76 -11.93
C ASP A 204 -20.45 18.86 -12.79
N GLU A 205 -20.85 20.12 -12.59
CA GLU A 205 -20.23 21.27 -13.29
C GLU A 205 -18.78 21.52 -12.81
N MET A 206 -18.48 21.25 -11.54
CA MET A 206 -17.12 21.29 -10.99
C MET A 206 -16.24 20.17 -11.58
N ILE A 207 -16.78 18.96 -11.76
CA ILE A 207 -16.07 17.85 -12.42
C ILE A 207 -15.63 18.24 -13.83
N GLU A 208 -16.55 18.80 -14.63
CA GLU A 208 -16.22 19.27 -15.99
C GLU A 208 -15.19 20.41 -15.96
N TYR A 209 -15.31 21.33 -15.01
CA TYR A 209 -14.32 22.40 -14.80
C TYR A 209 -12.91 21.86 -14.53
N TYR A 210 -12.78 20.82 -13.69
CA TYR A 210 -11.50 20.18 -13.44
C TYR A 210 -10.97 19.39 -14.64
N LYS A 211 -11.85 18.74 -15.41
CA LYS A 211 -11.47 18.02 -16.64
C LYS A 211 -10.89 18.98 -17.69
N ASP A 212 -11.49 20.16 -17.85
CA ASP A 212 -10.96 21.22 -18.72
C ASP A 212 -9.56 21.67 -18.28
N TRP A 213 -9.32 21.80 -16.98
CA TRP A 213 -7.99 22.10 -16.44
C TRP A 213 -6.96 21.00 -16.71
N ILE A 214 -7.32 19.75 -16.46
CA ILE A 214 -6.44 18.60 -16.67
C ILE A 214 -6.09 18.48 -18.17
N ALA A 215 -7.01 18.85 -19.07
CA ALA A 215 -6.75 18.90 -20.50
C ALA A 215 -5.84 20.06 -20.91
N LYS A 216 -5.98 21.25 -20.29
CA LYS A 216 -5.23 22.47 -20.65
C LYS A 216 -3.84 22.55 -20.01
N TYR A 217 -3.66 22.05 -18.79
CA TYR A 217 -2.46 22.22 -17.97
C TYR A 217 -1.92 20.88 -17.47
N PRO A 218 -0.61 20.78 -17.15
CA PRO A 218 0.01 19.51 -16.77
C PRO A 218 -0.27 19.14 -15.30
N PHE A 219 -1.54 19.06 -14.92
CA PHE A 219 -1.96 18.61 -13.59
C PHE A 219 -1.60 17.14 -13.35
N VAL A 220 -1.19 16.84 -12.12
CA VAL A 220 -0.96 15.46 -11.64
C VAL A 220 -1.56 15.18 -10.27
N SER A 221 -2.05 16.22 -9.57
CA SER A 221 -2.68 16.09 -8.25
C SER A 221 -3.72 17.19 -8.02
N ILE A 222 -4.88 16.82 -7.47
CA ILE A 222 -5.92 17.73 -7.00
C ILE A 222 -6.29 17.33 -5.57
N GLU A 223 -6.14 18.26 -4.65
CA GLU A 223 -6.49 18.15 -3.23
C GLU A 223 -7.81 18.87 -2.97
N ASP A 224 -8.66 18.22 -2.17
CA ASP A 224 -10.00 18.64 -1.76
C ASP A 224 -10.89 19.29 -2.85
N PRO A 225 -11.16 18.57 -3.96
CA PRO A 225 -11.97 19.07 -5.07
C PRO A 225 -13.43 19.37 -4.73
N PHE A 226 -13.96 18.80 -3.64
CA PHE A 226 -15.35 18.95 -3.20
C PHE A 226 -15.42 19.11 -1.68
N ASP A 227 -16.61 19.45 -1.19
CA ASP A 227 -16.86 19.61 0.25
C ASP A 227 -16.53 18.33 1.02
N GLN A 228 -16.02 18.49 2.25
CA GLN A 228 -15.60 17.43 3.16
C GLN A 228 -16.64 16.32 3.38
N ASP A 229 -17.94 16.58 3.15
CA ASP A 229 -19.01 15.59 3.27
C ASP A 229 -19.71 15.25 1.94
N ASP A 230 -19.25 15.76 0.80
CA ASP A 230 -19.76 15.44 -0.54
C ASP A 230 -19.10 14.16 -1.12
N TRP A 231 -19.22 13.06 -0.39
CA TRP A 231 -18.65 11.75 -0.75
C TRP A 231 -19.09 11.25 -2.15
N GLU A 232 -20.29 11.65 -2.60
CA GLU A 232 -20.82 11.27 -3.91
C GLU A 232 -20.03 11.97 -5.02
N ALA A 233 -19.78 13.28 -4.91
CA ALA A 233 -18.97 14.01 -5.89
C ALA A 233 -17.54 13.47 -5.98
N TYR A 234 -16.90 13.20 -4.84
CA TYR A 234 -15.59 12.56 -4.78
C TYR A 234 -15.57 11.21 -5.52
N THR A 235 -16.55 10.34 -5.24
CA THR A 235 -16.64 9.01 -5.86
C THR A 235 -16.82 9.11 -7.38
N LYS A 236 -17.67 10.03 -7.85
CA LYS A 236 -17.85 10.28 -9.29
C LYS A 236 -16.55 10.76 -9.94
N PHE A 237 -15.91 11.76 -9.34
CA PHE A 237 -14.67 12.31 -9.88
C PHE A 237 -13.52 11.29 -9.88
N GLN A 238 -13.38 10.50 -8.83
CA GLN A 238 -12.41 9.39 -8.75
C GLN A 238 -12.67 8.34 -9.83
N ALA A 239 -13.93 8.02 -10.15
CA ALA A 239 -14.26 7.10 -11.23
C ALA A 239 -13.92 7.66 -12.63
N GLU A 240 -14.00 8.97 -12.82
CA GLU A 240 -13.74 9.61 -14.13
C GLU A 240 -12.26 9.85 -14.42
N VAL A 241 -11.46 10.26 -13.42
CA VAL A 241 -10.06 10.70 -13.65
C VAL A 241 -9.01 10.01 -12.79
N GLY A 242 -9.42 9.22 -11.79
CA GLY A 242 -8.53 8.68 -10.76
C GLY A 242 -7.40 7.75 -11.26
N ASP A 243 -7.54 7.17 -12.45
CA ASP A 243 -6.51 6.32 -13.05
C ASP A 243 -5.23 7.11 -13.38
N HIS A 244 -5.36 8.34 -13.86
CA HIS A 244 -4.25 9.16 -14.32
C HIS A 244 -4.02 10.42 -13.47
N MET A 245 -4.95 10.76 -12.57
CA MET A 245 -4.85 11.90 -11.66
C MET A 245 -4.77 11.44 -10.20
N GLN A 246 -3.92 12.08 -9.40
CA GLN A 246 -4.00 11.93 -7.94
C GLN A 246 -5.13 12.81 -7.39
N ILE A 247 -6.01 12.22 -6.60
CA ILE A 247 -7.08 12.89 -5.86
C ILE A 247 -6.75 12.72 -4.38
N VAL A 248 -6.40 13.83 -3.73
CA VAL A 248 -5.97 13.85 -2.34
C VAL A 248 -7.15 14.24 -1.47
N GLY A 249 -7.45 13.42 -0.46
CA GLY A 249 -8.38 13.81 0.61
C GLY A 249 -7.63 14.38 1.80
N ASP A 250 -7.94 15.63 2.16
CA ASP A 250 -7.47 16.33 3.35
C ASP A 250 -8.62 16.52 4.35
N ASP A 251 -9.49 17.51 4.18
CA ASP A 251 -10.66 17.74 5.04
C ASP A 251 -11.66 16.59 4.93
N LEU A 252 -11.69 15.91 3.78
CA LEU A 252 -12.46 14.67 3.59
C LEU A 252 -12.03 13.57 4.57
N LEU A 253 -10.73 13.46 4.90
CA LEU A 253 -10.17 12.32 5.62
C LEU A 253 -9.64 12.67 7.02
N VAL A 254 -9.22 13.92 7.23
CA VAL A 254 -8.61 14.51 8.43
C VAL A 254 -7.59 13.61 9.13
N THR A 255 -6.79 12.90 8.33
CA THR A 255 -5.83 11.89 8.80
C THR A 255 -6.45 10.84 9.76
N ASN A 256 -7.77 10.63 9.70
CA ASN A 256 -8.50 9.75 10.62
C ASN A 256 -8.71 8.36 10.00
N PRO A 257 -8.21 7.27 10.63
CA PRO A 257 -8.34 5.92 10.09
C PRO A 257 -9.77 5.49 9.74
N LYS A 258 -10.81 5.93 10.48
CA LYS A 258 -12.20 5.61 10.15
C LYS A 258 -12.70 6.34 8.90
N ARG A 259 -12.31 7.61 8.70
CA ARG A 259 -12.66 8.34 7.47
C ARG A 259 -11.85 7.83 6.27
N VAL A 260 -10.58 7.45 6.47
CA VAL A 260 -9.79 6.74 5.47
C VAL A 260 -10.48 5.45 5.04
N GLN A 261 -10.92 4.61 6.01
CA GLN A 261 -11.66 3.40 5.69
C GLN A 261 -12.94 3.68 4.89
N LYS A 262 -13.72 4.69 5.29
CA LYS A 262 -14.91 5.10 4.52
C LYS A 262 -14.54 5.52 3.08
N GLY A 263 -13.47 6.29 2.91
CA GLY A 263 -12.97 6.70 1.60
C GLY A 263 -12.55 5.53 0.72
N LEU A 264 -11.95 4.50 1.32
CA LEU A 264 -11.65 3.24 0.64
C LEU A 264 -12.92 2.49 0.21
N ASP A 265 -13.89 2.36 1.12
CA ASP A 265 -15.12 1.61 0.90
C ASP A 265 -15.96 2.20 -0.25
N VAL A 266 -16.03 3.53 -0.31
CA VAL A 266 -16.79 4.24 -1.35
C VAL A 266 -15.95 4.63 -2.56
N LYS A 267 -14.63 4.39 -2.53
CA LYS A 267 -13.68 4.80 -3.57
C LYS A 267 -13.74 6.32 -3.86
N ALA A 268 -13.68 7.13 -2.81
CA ALA A 268 -13.80 8.59 -2.92
C ALA A 268 -12.54 9.27 -3.48
N CYS A 269 -11.36 8.74 -3.21
CA CYS A 269 -10.09 9.33 -3.66
C CYS A 269 -9.01 8.24 -3.80
N ASN A 270 -7.77 8.62 -4.07
CA ASN A 270 -6.65 7.70 -4.24
C ASN A 270 -5.35 8.15 -3.55
N ALA A 271 -5.43 9.19 -2.71
CA ALA A 271 -4.34 9.64 -1.88
C ALA A 271 -4.83 10.27 -0.57
N LEU A 272 -4.04 10.08 0.49
CA LEU A 272 -4.23 10.70 1.80
C LEU A 272 -3.29 11.90 1.97
N LEU A 273 -3.82 13.05 2.40
CA LEU A 273 -2.98 14.10 2.98
C LEU A 273 -2.73 13.77 4.46
N LEU A 274 -1.47 13.54 4.82
CA LEU A 274 -1.09 13.14 6.18
C LEU A 274 -0.63 14.35 6.99
N LYS A 275 -1.52 14.89 7.82
CA LYS A 275 -1.23 15.96 8.79
C LYS A 275 -1.22 15.38 10.20
N VAL A 276 -0.03 15.18 10.76
CA VAL A 276 0.15 14.52 12.07
C VAL A 276 -0.61 15.19 13.22
N ASN A 277 -0.88 16.50 13.14
CA ASN A 277 -1.63 17.22 14.17
C ASN A 277 -3.15 17.19 13.99
N GLN A 278 -3.67 16.79 12.82
CA GLN A 278 -5.10 16.46 12.70
C GLN A 278 -5.43 15.20 13.49
N ILE A 279 -4.54 14.20 13.47
CA ILE A 279 -4.76 12.95 14.20
C ILE A 279 -4.21 12.97 15.63
N GLY A 280 -3.10 13.66 15.90
CA GLY A 280 -2.62 13.97 17.24
C GLY A 280 -1.58 13.02 17.85
N SER A 281 -1.20 11.93 17.19
CA SER A 281 -0.08 11.07 17.61
C SER A 281 0.68 10.46 16.43
N ILE A 282 1.95 10.10 16.65
CA ILE A 282 2.79 9.46 15.62
C ILE A 282 2.30 8.05 15.31
N THR A 283 1.84 7.30 16.31
CA THR A 283 1.28 5.96 16.11
C THR A 283 0.06 5.97 15.21
N GLU A 284 -0.92 6.85 15.46
CA GLU A 284 -2.13 6.93 14.62
C GLU A 284 -1.82 7.48 13.21
N ALA A 285 -0.83 8.38 13.07
CA ALA A 285 -0.37 8.86 11.76
C ALA A 285 0.30 7.74 10.94
N ILE A 286 1.13 6.89 11.57
CA ILE A 286 1.71 5.69 10.94
C ILE A 286 0.59 4.74 10.51
N GLU A 287 -0.42 4.52 11.36
CA GLU A 287 -1.56 3.64 11.06
C GLU A 287 -2.34 4.15 9.84
N ALA A 288 -2.69 5.44 9.80
CA ALA A 288 -3.40 6.04 8.66
C ALA A 288 -2.57 5.95 7.36
N SER A 289 -1.27 6.26 7.43
CA SER A 289 -0.36 6.14 6.28
C SER A 289 -0.26 4.70 5.77
N ASN A 290 -0.10 3.73 6.67
CA ASN A 290 0.01 2.32 6.32
C ASN A 290 -1.30 1.80 5.71
N MET A 291 -2.45 2.16 6.29
CA MET A 291 -3.77 1.80 5.76
C MET A 291 -3.95 2.29 4.32
N ALA A 292 -3.63 3.57 4.05
CA ALA A 292 -3.70 4.13 2.71
C ALA A 292 -2.74 3.41 1.74
N GLN A 293 -1.47 3.27 2.12
CA GLN A 293 -0.47 2.61 1.27
C GLN A 293 -0.81 1.15 0.98
N PHE A 294 -1.28 0.38 1.97
CA PHE A 294 -1.69 -1.03 1.78
C PHE A 294 -2.88 -1.16 0.83
N ALA A 295 -3.79 -0.18 0.82
CA ALA A 295 -4.87 -0.11 -0.15
C ALA A 295 -4.45 0.45 -1.52
N GLY A 296 -3.15 0.73 -1.71
CA GLY A 296 -2.60 1.23 -2.95
C GLY A 296 -2.74 2.72 -3.18
N TRP A 297 -3.18 3.48 -2.17
CA TRP A 297 -3.24 4.94 -2.24
C TRP A 297 -1.87 5.58 -2.06
N GLY A 298 -1.72 6.78 -2.63
CA GLY A 298 -0.60 7.66 -2.30
C GLY A 298 -0.76 8.25 -0.91
N VAL A 299 0.36 8.69 -0.31
CA VAL A 299 0.34 9.47 0.94
C VAL A 299 1.21 10.70 0.76
N MET A 300 0.61 11.88 0.86
CA MET A 300 1.33 13.14 0.83
C MET A 300 1.48 13.66 2.26
N VAL A 301 2.71 13.61 2.79
CA VAL A 301 2.98 14.23 4.09
C VAL A 301 2.84 15.74 3.95
N SER A 302 2.14 16.37 4.88
CA SER A 302 1.80 17.79 4.78
C SER A 302 2.19 18.59 6.01
N HIS A 303 2.58 19.83 5.76
CA HIS A 303 2.70 20.89 6.77
C HIS A 303 1.33 21.40 7.25
N ARG A 304 1.34 22.50 8.00
CA ARG A 304 0.17 23.34 8.30
C ARG A 304 0.45 24.79 7.92
N SER A 305 -0.61 25.57 7.69
CA SER A 305 -0.49 27.01 7.44
C SER A 305 0.26 27.71 8.58
N GLY A 306 -0.04 27.36 9.84
CA GLY A 306 0.79 27.73 11.00
C GLY A 306 1.86 26.68 11.30
N GLU A 307 3.09 26.89 10.82
CA GLU A 307 4.24 26.02 11.06
C GLU A 307 5.28 26.62 12.02
N THR A 308 6.23 25.78 12.42
CA THR A 308 7.37 26.09 13.27
C THR A 308 8.69 25.79 12.56
N GLU A 309 9.82 26.04 13.21
CA GLU A 309 11.15 25.61 12.75
C GLU A 309 11.38 24.09 12.82
N ASP A 310 10.48 23.34 13.47
CA ASP A 310 10.60 21.91 13.67
C ASP A 310 10.56 21.15 12.31
N SER A 311 11.58 20.36 12.00
CA SER A 311 11.68 19.64 10.73
C SER A 311 11.16 18.18 10.76
N PHE A 312 10.36 17.79 11.74
CA PHE A 312 9.95 16.38 11.96
C PHE A 312 9.34 15.73 10.71
N ILE A 313 8.48 16.46 9.99
CA ILE A 313 7.78 15.89 8.83
C ILE A 313 8.71 15.56 7.65
N ALA A 314 9.92 16.14 7.61
CA ALA A 314 10.96 15.76 6.65
C ALA A 314 11.52 14.35 6.93
N ASP A 315 11.76 14.03 8.20
CA ASP A 315 12.14 12.68 8.60
C ASP A 315 10.97 11.69 8.46
N LEU A 316 9.74 12.17 8.73
CA LEU A 316 8.52 11.37 8.61
C LEU A 316 8.27 10.89 7.18
N VAL A 317 8.32 11.79 6.19
CA VAL A 317 8.06 11.42 4.78
C VAL A 317 9.06 10.39 4.26
N VAL A 318 10.33 10.51 4.68
CA VAL A 318 11.39 9.55 4.30
C VAL A 318 11.19 8.23 5.04
N GLY A 319 10.88 8.26 6.33
CA GLY A 319 10.68 7.06 7.15
C GLY A 319 9.44 6.26 6.77
N LEU A 320 8.33 6.94 6.48
CA LEU A 320 7.11 6.32 5.97
C LEU A 320 7.22 5.91 4.50
N ARG A 321 8.26 6.39 3.80
CA ARG A 321 8.53 6.11 2.39
C ARG A 321 7.27 6.43 1.56
N THR A 322 6.78 7.66 1.63
CA THR A 322 5.52 8.03 0.94
C THR A 322 5.74 8.63 -0.45
N GLY A 323 6.95 9.10 -0.74
CA GLY A 323 7.35 9.59 -2.07
C GLY A 323 6.91 11.01 -2.41
N GLN A 324 6.19 11.72 -1.54
CA GLN A 324 5.71 13.08 -1.80
C GLN A 324 5.45 13.87 -0.52
N ILE A 325 5.77 15.17 -0.55
CA ILE A 325 5.60 16.10 0.58
C ILE A 325 5.14 17.49 0.10
N LYS A 326 4.13 18.05 0.76
CA LYS A 326 3.73 19.46 0.64
C LYS A 326 4.17 20.20 1.90
N THR A 327 5.13 21.10 1.78
CA THR A 327 5.63 21.87 2.95
C THR A 327 5.89 23.34 2.65
N GLY A 328 5.13 23.90 1.71
CA GLY A 328 5.07 25.33 1.38
C GLY A 328 5.97 25.74 0.21
N ALA A 329 6.13 27.04 0.01
CA ALA A 329 7.04 27.57 -1.00
C ALA A 329 8.52 27.29 -0.63
N PRO A 330 9.46 27.39 -1.59
CA PRO A 330 10.88 27.56 -1.28
C PRO A 330 11.17 28.97 -0.74
N CYS A 331 10.36 29.43 0.22
CA CYS A 331 10.40 30.73 0.89
C CYS A 331 9.87 30.56 2.33
N ARG A 332 10.36 31.40 3.24
CA ARG A 332 10.09 31.38 4.70
C ARG A 332 10.69 30.15 5.41
N SER A 333 11.33 30.37 6.55
CA SER A 333 12.23 29.38 7.16
C SER A 333 11.52 28.22 7.85
N GLU A 334 10.27 28.40 8.27
CA GLU A 334 9.43 27.31 8.76
C GLU A 334 9.10 26.29 7.66
N ARG A 335 9.19 26.69 6.38
CA ARG A 335 9.09 25.82 5.20
C ARG A 335 10.45 25.24 4.84
N LEU A 336 11.43 26.13 4.66
CA LEU A 336 12.79 25.77 4.27
C LEU A 336 13.48 24.87 5.31
N SER A 337 13.10 24.90 6.58
CA SER A 337 13.62 23.97 7.60
C SER A 337 13.40 22.50 7.22
N LYS A 338 12.24 22.16 6.64
CA LYS A 338 11.89 20.80 6.19
C LYS A 338 12.65 20.45 4.91
N TYR A 339 12.63 21.35 3.93
CA TYR A 339 13.35 21.15 2.67
C TYR A 339 14.87 21.00 2.88
N ASN A 340 15.46 21.82 3.75
CA ASN A 340 16.87 21.72 4.11
C ASN A 340 17.16 20.42 4.88
N GLN A 341 16.23 19.95 5.71
CA GLN A 341 16.39 18.65 6.37
C GLN A 341 16.37 17.50 5.36
N LEU A 342 15.51 17.54 4.34
CA LEU A 342 15.51 16.56 3.25
C LEU A 342 16.81 16.57 2.45
N LEU A 343 17.42 17.75 2.21
CA LEU A 343 18.75 17.84 1.59
C LEU A 343 19.83 17.15 2.44
N ARG A 344 19.79 17.32 3.77
CA ARG A 344 20.74 16.65 4.70
C ARG A 344 20.52 15.14 4.73
N ILE A 345 19.27 14.69 4.74
CA ILE A 345 18.94 13.25 4.71
C ILE A 345 19.41 12.63 3.40
N GLU A 346 19.20 13.27 2.25
CA GLU A 346 19.71 12.80 0.95
C GLU A 346 21.25 12.69 0.96
N GLU A 347 21.94 13.69 1.50
CA GLU A 347 23.39 13.68 1.65
C GLU A 347 23.89 12.56 2.56
N GLU A 348 23.25 12.33 3.71
CA GLU A 348 23.58 11.25 4.65
C GLU A 348 23.36 9.86 4.04
N LEU A 349 22.30 9.70 3.25
CA LEU A 349 21.94 8.42 2.64
C LEU A 349 22.84 8.08 1.46
N GLY A 350 23.25 9.07 0.66
CA GLY A 350 24.06 8.86 -0.54
C GLY A 350 23.41 7.84 -1.47
N SER A 351 24.13 6.79 -1.83
CA SER A 351 23.62 5.72 -2.71
C SER A 351 22.52 4.84 -2.08
N ARG A 352 22.15 5.06 -0.81
CA ARG A 352 21.09 4.32 -0.12
C ARG A 352 19.70 4.93 -0.32
N CYS A 353 19.58 6.03 -1.05
CA CYS A 353 18.28 6.56 -1.45
C CYS A 353 18.13 6.69 -2.96
N SER A 354 16.89 6.61 -3.42
CA SER A 354 16.47 7.07 -4.75
C SER A 354 15.55 8.27 -4.59
N PHE A 355 15.29 9.00 -5.68
CA PHE A 355 14.25 10.03 -5.72
C PHE A 355 12.95 9.45 -6.31
N ALA A 356 11.81 9.83 -5.77
CA ALA A 356 10.51 9.28 -6.18
C ALA A 356 10.15 9.62 -7.64
N GLY A 357 10.45 10.85 -8.08
CA GLY A 357 10.20 11.32 -9.45
C GLY A 357 8.78 11.04 -9.94
N LEU A 358 8.64 10.49 -11.15
CA LEU A 358 7.35 10.14 -11.75
C LEU A 358 6.55 9.10 -10.94
N ALA A 359 7.19 8.32 -10.07
CA ALA A 359 6.55 7.26 -9.30
C ALA A 359 5.95 7.76 -7.96
N PHE A 360 5.98 9.07 -7.68
CA PHE A 360 5.61 9.66 -6.39
C PHE A 360 4.28 9.19 -5.77
N ARG A 361 3.29 8.82 -6.59
CA ARG A 361 1.98 8.32 -6.15
C ARG A 361 2.05 6.94 -5.48
N ASN A 362 2.98 6.09 -5.91
CA ASN A 362 2.96 4.65 -5.60
C ASN A 362 4.13 4.22 -4.70
N ILE A 363 4.91 5.17 -4.19
CA ILE A 363 6.02 4.87 -3.30
C ILE A 363 5.49 4.41 -1.94
N GLY A 364 5.92 3.24 -1.50
CA GLY A 364 5.54 2.67 -0.21
C GLY A 364 4.22 1.89 -0.21
N SER A 365 3.45 2.00 -1.28
CA SER A 365 2.33 1.11 -1.57
C SER A 365 2.88 -0.23 -2.09
N PRO A 366 2.28 -1.38 -1.71
CA PRO A 366 2.50 -2.62 -2.45
C PRO A 366 2.23 -2.33 -3.92
N ALA A 367 3.03 -2.90 -4.83
CA ALA A 367 2.79 -2.72 -6.25
C ALA A 367 1.37 -3.24 -6.57
N LEU A 368 0.39 -2.35 -6.64
CA LEU A 368 -0.87 -2.58 -7.33
C LEU A 368 -0.48 -2.97 -8.76
N GLY A 369 -0.66 -4.24 -9.11
CA GLY A 369 -0.46 -4.69 -10.48
C GLY A 369 0.77 -5.56 -10.79
N MET A 370 1.36 -6.26 -9.81
CA MET A 370 1.77 -7.63 -10.12
C MET A 370 0.73 -8.57 -9.54
N LEU A 371 -0.47 -8.55 -10.14
CA LEU A 371 -1.44 -9.62 -9.95
C LEU A 371 -0.70 -10.91 -10.31
N ARG A 372 -0.35 -11.70 -9.30
CA ARG A 372 0.16 -13.04 -9.49
C ARG A 372 -1.06 -13.92 -9.69
N LYS A 373 -1.07 -14.69 -10.78
CA LYS A 373 -2.14 -15.62 -11.09
C LYS A 373 -2.42 -16.50 -9.85
N PRO A 374 -3.63 -16.44 -9.27
CA PRO A 374 -3.93 -17.18 -8.06
C PRO A 374 -3.68 -18.67 -8.20
N PHE A 375 -3.26 -19.29 -7.11
CA PHE A 375 -3.15 -20.74 -7.01
C PHE A 375 -4.06 -21.27 -5.89
N VAL A 376 -4.89 -22.27 -6.20
CA VAL A 376 -5.79 -22.90 -5.24
C VAL A 376 -5.49 -24.39 -5.17
N GLY A 377 -4.79 -24.79 -4.11
CA GLY A 377 -4.48 -26.18 -3.80
C GLY A 377 -5.54 -26.81 -2.89
N GLY A 378 -5.94 -28.04 -3.14
CA GLY A 378 -6.76 -28.86 -2.23
C GLY A 378 -5.94 -30.00 -1.66
N ASN A 379 -5.58 -29.97 -0.37
CA ASN A 379 -4.86 -31.05 0.28
C ASN A 379 -5.83 -32.04 0.94
N TRP A 380 -6.02 -33.20 0.31
CA TRP A 380 -7.00 -34.19 0.75
C TRP A 380 -6.56 -35.04 1.93
N LYS A 381 -5.26 -35.06 2.25
CA LYS A 381 -4.68 -35.89 3.31
C LYS A 381 -5.14 -37.35 3.14
N SER A 382 -5.23 -38.12 4.23
CA SER A 382 -5.75 -39.50 4.23
C SER A 382 -7.29 -39.55 4.24
N THR A 383 -7.96 -38.91 3.27
CA THR A 383 -9.44 -38.82 3.20
C THR A 383 -10.00 -39.50 1.94
N GLY A 384 -11.14 -40.19 2.10
CA GLY A 384 -11.95 -40.70 0.98
C GLY A 384 -11.59 -42.11 0.51
N THR A 385 -12.56 -42.75 -0.16
CA THR A 385 -12.39 -44.00 -0.93
C THR A 385 -12.31 -43.69 -2.42
N ILE A 386 -11.88 -44.65 -3.26
CA ILE A 386 -11.88 -44.47 -4.72
C ILE A 386 -13.27 -44.04 -5.23
N ALA A 387 -14.35 -44.63 -4.71
CA ALA A 387 -15.71 -44.28 -5.09
C ALA A 387 -16.06 -42.83 -4.74
N SER A 388 -15.82 -42.40 -3.50
CA SER A 388 -16.13 -41.03 -3.07
C SER A 388 -15.24 -39.98 -3.76
N VAL A 389 -14.00 -40.33 -4.10
CA VAL A 389 -13.10 -39.48 -4.89
C VAL A 389 -13.63 -39.28 -6.30
N LYS A 390 -14.05 -40.35 -6.98
CA LYS A 390 -14.62 -40.25 -8.33
C LYS A 390 -15.90 -39.39 -8.35
N GLU A 391 -16.76 -39.57 -7.36
CA GLU A 391 -17.96 -38.76 -7.18
C GLU A 391 -17.62 -37.27 -6.99
N LEU A 392 -16.71 -36.96 -6.06
CA LEU A 392 -16.31 -35.57 -5.77
C LEU A 392 -15.66 -34.89 -6.99
N LEU A 393 -14.78 -35.57 -7.71
CA LEU A 393 -14.11 -35.02 -8.89
C LEU A 393 -15.05 -34.78 -10.06
N THR A 394 -16.19 -35.49 -10.12
CA THR A 394 -17.22 -35.21 -11.12
C THR A 394 -17.78 -33.79 -10.92
N ALA A 395 -18.01 -33.38 -9.67
CA ALA A 395 -18.43 -32.01 -9.36
C ALA A 395 -17.37 -30.95 -9.71
N PHE A 396 -16.08 -31.32 -9.70
CA PHE A 396 -14.99 -30.39 -10.05
C PHE A 396 -14.76 -30.32 -11.56
N LYS A 397 -15.07 -31.40 -12.30
CA LYS A 397 -14.93 -31.45 -13.75
C LYS A 397 -15.82 -30.43 -14.46
N ASP A 398 -16.99 -30.18 -13.90
CA ASP A 398 -17.97 -29.22 -14.43
C ASP A 398 -17.65 -27.76 -14.07
N LEU A 399 -16.55 -27.50 -13.35
CA LEU A 399 -16.09 -26.17 -13.02
C LEU A 399 -15.65 -25.41 -14.28
N GLN A 400 -16.38 -24.33 -14.59
CA GLN A 400 -15.96 -23.33 -15.59
C GLN A 400 -14.90 -22.38 -14.98
N SER A 401 -13.69 -22.90 -14.73
CA SER A 401 -12.53 -22.06 -14.46
C SER A 401 -11.72 -21.84 -15.74
N ASP A 402 -11.14 -20.67 -15.85
CA ASP A 402 -10.22 -20.29 -16.92
C ASP A 402 -8.79 -20.56 -16.43
N PRO A 403 -8.07 -21.53 -17.04
CA PRO A 403 -6.71 -21.85 -16.65
C PRO A 403 -5.73 -20.71 -16.89
N SER A 404 -6.09 -19.61 -17.54
CA SER A 404 -5.25 -18.39 -17.59
C SER A 404 -5.38 -17.52 -16.34
N LEU A 405 -6.45 -17.71 -15.55
CA LEU A 405 -6.81 -16.84 -14.42
C LEU A 405 -6.61 -17.47 -13.05
N VAL A 406 -6.53 -18.80 -12.96
CA VAL A 406 -6.26 -19.51 -11.69
C VAL A 406 -5.61 -20.85 -11.98
N ASP A 407 -4.63 -21.25 -11.17
CA ASP A 407 -4.12 -22.62 -11.12
C ASP A 407 -4.87 -23.37 -10.01
N ALA A 408 -5.62 -24.42 -10.35
CA ALA A 408 -6.26 -25.27 -9.36
C ALA A 408 -5.62 -26.67 -9.33
N VAL A 409 -5.21 -27.13 -8.16
CA VAL A 409 -4.49 -28.41 -8.01
C VAL A 409 -5.07 -29.20 -6.83
N ILE A 410 -5.37 -30.47 -7.05
CA ILE A 410 -5.75 -31.42 -5.99
C ILE A 410 -4.55 -32.27 -5.62
N PHE A 411 -4.11 -32.16 -4.38
CA PHE A 411 -3.08 -33.03 -3.80
C PHE A 411 -3.75 -34.26 -3.19
N ALA A 412 -3.78 -35.35 -3.96
CA ALA A 412 -4.45 -36.60 -3.61
C ALA A 412 -3.48 -37.63 -2.98
N PRO A 413 -3.99 -38.57 -2.16
CA PRO A 413 -3.23 -39.75 -1.77
C PRO A 413 -2.74 -40.50 -3.01
N THR A 414 -1.52 -41.05 -2.96
CA THR A 414 -0.93 -41.75 -4.12
C THR A 414 -1.83 -42.82 -4.72
N ILE A 415 -2.59 -43.53 -3.88
CA ILE A 415 -3.54 -44.58 -4.30
C ILE A 415 -4.75 -44.04 -5.07
N HIS A 416 -5.10 -42.76 -4.89
CA HIS A 416 -6.23 -42.11 -5.55
C HIS A 416 -5.83 -41.42 -6.85
N ILE A 417 -4.53 -41.24 -7.13
CA ILE A 417 -4.03 -40.51 -8.30
C ILE A 417 -4.53 -41.10 -9.63
N PRO A 418 -4.43 -42.42 -9.90
CA PRO A 418 -4.89 -42.97 -11.18
C PRO A 418 -6.39 -42.74 -11.42
N ALA A 419 -7.21 -42.92 -10.38
CA ALA A 419 -8.64 -42.67 -10.44
C ALA A 419 -8.94 -41.17 -10.65
N ALA A 420 -8.15 -40.29 -10.06
CA ALA A 420 -8.31 -38.85 -10.22
C ALA A 420 -7.95 -38.38 -11.65
N GLN A 421 -6.83 -38.87 -12.20
CA GLN A 421 -6.43 -38.60 -13.58
C GLN A 421 -7.45 -39.15 -14.58
N GLU A 422 -8.04 -40.32 -14.32
CA GLU A 422 -9.10 -40.90 -15.16
C GLU A 422 -10.34 -40.00 -15.21
N VAL A 423 -10.84 -39.54 -14.07
CA VAL A 423 -12.05 -38.68 -14.03
C VAL A 423 -11.77 -37.31 -14.64
N LEU A 424 -10.62 -36.70 -14.33
CA LEU A 424 -10.22 -35.40 -14.85
C LEU A 424 -9.61 -35.45 -16.26
N ALA A 425 -9.63 -36.59 -16.94
CA ALA A 425 -9.18 -36.68 -18.32
C ALA A 425 -9.94 -35.67 -19.21
N GLY A 426 -9.19 -34.82 -19.92
CA GLY A 426 -9.71 -33.73 -20.75
C GLY A 426 -10.10 -32.45 -19.99
N CYS A 427 -10.00 -32.44 -18.65
CA CYS A 427 -10.22 -31.24 -17.84
C CYS A 427 -8.94 -30.42 -17.75
N ASN A 428 -8.98 -29.17 -18.21
CA ASN A 428 -7.86 -28.22 -18.07
C ASN A 428 -8.02 -27.32 -16.84
N SER A 429 -9.17 -27.37 -16.17
CA SER A 429 -9.55 -26.52 -15.04
C SER A 429 -8.86 -26.90 -13.73
N VAL A 430 -8.55 -28.19 -13.54
CA VAL A 430 -8.05 -28.76 -12.28
C VAL A 430 -6.98 -29.81 -12.56
N HIS A 431 -5.82 -29.67 -11.93
CA HIS A 431 -4.71 -30.62 -12.03
C HIS A 431 -4.63 -31.55 -10.81
N VAL A 432 -3.92 -32.67 -10.96
CA VAL A 432 -3.62 -33.60 -9.86
C VAL A 432 -2.15 -33.47 -9.46
N GLY A 433 -1.89 -33.41 -8.16
CA GLY A 433 -0.56 -33.40 -7.55
C GLY A 433 -0.42 -34.43 -6.42
N VAL A 434 0.80 -34.58 -5.91
CA VAL A 434 1.14 -35.56 -4.86
C VAL A 434 1.31 -34.88 -3.51
N GLN A 435 0.80 -35.48 -2.44
CA GLN A 435 0.83 -34.90 -1.09
C GLN A 435 2.21 -34.94 -0.39
N ASN A 436 3.13 -35.77 -0.87
CA ASN A 436 4.48 -35.91 -0.34
C ASN A 436 5.37 -36.64 -1.34
N MET A 437 6.67 -36.46 -1.21
CA MET A 437 7.68 -37.26 -1.92
C MET A 437 8.82 -37.63 -0.98
N SER A 438 9.62 -38.60 -1.40
CA SER A 438 10.79 -39.04 -0.66
C SER A 438 11.92 -38.02 -0.73
N LYS A 439 12.65 -37.89 0.38
CA LYS A 439 13.95 -37.18 0.39
C LYS A 439 15.06 -38.03 -0.24
N SER A 440 14.79 -39.31 -0.46
CA SER A 440 15.67 -40.24 -1.15
C SER A 440 15.29 -40.30 -2.63
N GLY A 441 16.28 -40.58 -3.48
CA GLY A 441 16.02 -40.98 -4.87
C GLY A 441 15.43 -42.40 -4.96
N GLU A 442 15.45 -42.97 -6.16
CA GLU A 442 15.13 -44.39 -6.36
C GLU A 442 16.08 -45.29 -5.57
N GLY A 443 15.55 -46.36 -4.97
CA GLY A 443 16.34 -47.28 -4.15
C GLY A 443 15.49 -48.15 -3.23
N ALA A 444 16.15 -48.80 -2.27
CA ALA A 444 15.52 -49.72 -1.30
C ALA A 444 14.79 -48.96 -0.16
N PHE A 445 13.83 -48.10 -0.51
CA PHE A 445 13.05 -47.28 0.43
C PHE A 445 11.57 -47.71 0.38
N THR A 446 11.22 -48.73 1.15
CA THR A 446 9.88 -49.34 1.14
C THR A 446 8.78 -48.33 1.45
N GLY A 447 7.81 -48.19 0.54
CA GLY A 447 6.63 -47.34 0.70
C GLY A 447 6.84 -45.86 0.33
N GLU A 448 8.06 -45.47 -0.03
CA GLU A 448 8.39 -44.11 -0.45
C GLU A 448 8.13 -43.89 -1.95
N VAL A 449 7.87 -42.63 -2.33
CA VAL A 449 7.61 -42.22 -3.72
C VAL A 449 8.67 -41.19 -4.14
N SER A 450 9.50 -41.53 -5.11
CA SER A 450 10.59 -40.67 -5.58
C SER A 450 10.09 -39.60 -6.58
N ALA A 451 10.84 -38.49 -6.72
CA ALA A 451 10.52 -37.47 -7.72
C ALA A 451 10.51 -38.00 -9.16
N SER A 452 11.38 -38.96 -9.50
CA SER A 452 11.40 -39.60 -10.82
C SER A 452 10.09 -40.33 -11.11
N GLN A 453 9.54 -41.06 -10.14
CA GLN A 453 8.25 -41.76 -10.29
C GLN A 453 7.08 -40.79 -10.45
N ILE A 454 7.11 -39.65 -9.75
CA ILE A 454 6.10 -38.60 -9.89
C ILE A 454 6.15 -38.00 -11.30
N GLN A 455 7.34 -37.70 -11.80
CA GLN A 455 7.56 -37.20 -13.16
C GLN A 455 7.09 -38.21 -14.22
N ASP A 456 7.45 -39.49 -14.07
CA ASP A 456 7.07 -40.58 -14.98
C ASP A 456 5.56 -40.80 -15.03
N ALA A 457 4.86 -40.62 -13.90
CA ALA A 457 3.40 -40.63 -13.81
C ALA A 457 2.71 -39.41 -14.46
N GLY A 458 3.48 -38.49 -15.07
CA GLY A 458 2.98 -37.30 -15.75
C GLY A 458 2.46 -36.20 -14.82
N LEU A 459 2.80 -36.24 -13.53
CA LEU A 459 2.37 -35.25 -12.55
C LEU A 459 3.34 -34.07 -12.53
N GLN A 460 2.80 -32.89 -12.23
CA GLN A 460 3.56 -31.64 -12.26
C GLN A 460 3.71 -30.97 -10.90
N TYR A 461 2.94 -31.37 -9.89
CA TYR A 461 2.84 -30.67 -8.62
C TYR A 461 3.09 -31.60 -7.43
N VAL A 462 3.82 -31.10 -6.43
CA VAL A 462 4.10 -31.84 -5.19
C VAL A 462 4.06 -30.91 -3.97
N LEU A 463 3.48 -31.38 -2.86
CA LEU A 463 3.59 -30.73 -1.56
C LEU A 463 4.87 -31.17 -0.84
N VAL A 464 5.54 -30.23 -0.19
CA VAL A 464 6.73 -30.48 0.63
C VAL A 464 6.61 -29.74 1.95
N GLY A 465 6.91 -30.41 3.07
CA GLY A 465 7.00 -29.77 4.39
C GLY A 465 5.67 -29.46 5.06
N HIS A 466 4.59 -30.16 4.69
CA HIS A 466 3.28 -29.96 5.33
C HIS A 466 3.33 -30.25 6.85
N SER A 467 2.52 -29.57 7.64
CA SER A 467 2.63 -29.57 9.11
C SER A 467 2.56 -30.95 9.77
N GLU A 468 1.69 -31.87 9.35
CA GLU A 468 1.67 -33.26 9.87
C GLU A 468 2.97 -34.02 9.57
N ARG A 469 3.64 -33.77 8.43
CA ARG A 469 4.94 -34.40 8.12
C ARG A 469 6.01 -34.00 9.13
N ARG A 470 6.02 -32.73 9.50
CA ARG A 470 6.95 -32.18 10.50
C ARG A 470 6.62 -32.68 11.90
N SER A 471 5.36 -32.53 12.32
CA SER A 471 4.93 -32.78 13.70
C SER A 471 4.72 -34.26 14.04
N LEU A 472 4.20 -35.07 13.11
CA LEU A 472 3.87 -36.49 13.37
C LEU A 472 4.97 -37.45 12.89
N TYR A 473 5.68 -37.07 11.83
CA TYR A 473 6.66 -37.95 11.16
C TYR A 473 8.10 -37.43 11.24
N GLY A 474 8.35 -36.32 11.96
CA GLY A 474 9.69 -35.81 12.27
C GLY A 474 10.45 -35.23 11.08
N GLU A 475 9.75 -34.79 10.03
CA GLU A 475 10.38 -34.19 8.84
C GLU A 475 11.02 -32.83 9.16
N THR A 476 12.34 -32.73 8.97
CA THR A 476 13.10 -31.50 9.31
C THR A 476 13.12 -30.48 8.17
N ASP A 477 13.61 -29.27 8.43
CA ASP A 477 13.77 -28.25 7.39
C ASP A 477 14.78 -28.69 6.32
N GLU A 478 15.84 -29.39 6.72
CA GLU A 478 16.85 -29.96 5.82
C GLU A 478 16.26 -31.06 4.94
N ASP A 479 15.41 -31.93 5.51
CA ASP A 479 14.69 -32.94 4.73
C ASP A 479 13.80 -32.29 3.68
N CYS A 480 13.11 -31.20 4.06
CA CYS A 480 12.27 -30.44 3.13
C CYS A 480 13.11 -29.78 2.02
N ALA A 481 14.28 -29.22 2.35
CA ALA A 481 15.20 -28.66 1.36
C ALA A 481 15.69 -29.72 0.37
N ILE A 482 16.08 -30.91 0.84
CA ILE A 482 16.50 -32.03 -0.03
C ILE A 482 15.37 -32.41 -0.99
N LYS A 483 14.13 -32.55 -0.50
CA LYS A 483 12.97 -32.85 -1.34
C LYS A 483 12.71 -31.78 -2.38
N THR A 484 12.72 -30.51 -1.99
CA THR A 484 12.52 -29.38 -2.91
C THR A 484 13.57 -29.40 -4.03
N LYS A 485 14.84 -29.61 -3.69
CA LYS A 485 15.91 -29.75 -4.67
C LYS A 485 15.61 -30.85 -5.68
N LEU A 486 15.33 -32.06 -5.20
CA LEU A 486 15.04 -33.22 -6.06
C LEU A 486 13.80 -33.00 -6.94
N ALA A 487 12.78 -32.34 -6.43
CA ALA A 487 11.57 -32.02 -7.18
C ALA A 487 11.86 -31.04 -8.33
N ILE A 488 12.58 -29.94 -8.05
CA ILE A 488 12.95 -28.93 -9.05
C ILE A 488 13.86 -29.54 -10.12
N GLU A 489 14.82 -30.39 -9.75
CA GLU A 489 15.68 -31.12 -10.70
C GLU A 489 14.89 -32.02 -11.66
N LYS A 490 13.69 -32.47 -11.26
CA LYS A 490 12.74 -33.21 -12.10
C LYS A 490 11.68 -32.34 -12.77
N GLY A 491 11.79 -31.01 -12.66
CA GLY A 491 10.89 -30.04 -13.28
C GLY A 491 9.51 -29.95 -12.62
N LEU A 492 9.35 -30.53 -11.43
CA LEU A 492 8.11 -30.46 -10.65
C LEU A 492 7.97 -29.08 -10.02
N THR A 493 6.73 -28.57 -9.98
CA THR A 493 6.35 -27.40 -9.20
C THR A 493 6.14 -27.81 -7.75
N VAL A 494 6.87 -27.19 -6.84
CA VAL A 494 6.81 -27.44 -5.40
C VAL A 494 5.90 -26.42 -4.74
N VAL A 495 4.90 -26.92 -4.02
CA VAL A 495 4.16 -26.14 -3.02
C VAL A 495 4.81 -26.40 -1.66
N PHE A 496 5.65 -25.46 -1.24
CA PHE A 496 6.45 -25.56 -0.03
C PHE A 496 5.72 -24.98 1.17
N CYS A 497 5.39 -25.84 2.13
CA CYS A 497 4.60 -25.50 3.29
C CYS A 497 5.48 -25.01 4.45
N ILE A 498 5.09 -23.86 5.00
CA ILE A 498 5.70 -23.20 6.15
C ILE A 498 4.63 -22.78 7.14
N GLY A 499 5.01 -22.58 8.40
CA GLY A 499 4.09 -22.13 9.44
C GLY A 499 4.53 -22.56 10.83
N GLU A 500 4.05 -21.80 11.80
CA GLU A 500 4.35 -21.95 13.22
C GLU A 500 3.25 -22.67 13.99
N LEU A 501 3.65 -23.30 15.10
CA LEU A 501 2.76 -23.90 16.08
C LEU A 501 2.04 -22.83 16.93
N LEU A 502 0.94 -23.20 17.58
CA LEU A 502 0.18 -22.27 18.44
C LEU A 502 1.05 -21.63 19.54
N ALA A 503 1.91 -22.42 20.18
CA ALA A 503 2.80 -21.93 21.24
C ALA A 503 3.83 -20.92 20.71
N GLU A 504 4.31 -21.10 19.47
CA GLU A 504 5.23 -20.18 18.81
C GLU A 504 4.52 -18.88 18.43
N ARG A 505 3.28 -18.96 17.94
CA ARG A 505 2.45 -17.78 17.68
C ARG A 505 2.20 -16.97 18.96
N GLN A 506 1.79 -17.63 20.04
CA GLN A 506 1.50 -17.00 21.33
C GLN A 506 2.73 -16.33 21.96
N THR A 507 3.93 -16.74 21.57
CA THR A 507 5.20 -16.14 22.01
C THR A 507 5.81 -15.18 20.98
N GLY A 508 5.07 -14.84 19.91
CA GLY A 508 5.48 -13.83 18.92
C GLY A 508 6.54 -14.33 17.93
N LYS A 509 6.70 -15.65 17.74
CA LYS A 509 7.76 -16.26 16.93
C LYS A 509 7.39 -16.59 15.48
N THR A 510 6.21 -16.17 15.00
CA THR A 510 5.76 -16.44 13.61
C THR A 510 6.85 -16.11 12.58
N THR A 511 7.42 -14.91 12.64
CA THR A 511 8.47 -14.48 11.69
C THR A 511 9.73 -15.33 11.80
N GLU A 512 10.20 -15.61 13.02
CA GLU A 512 11.40 -16.43 13.26
C GLU A 512 11.25 -17.84 12.66
N VAL A 513 10.08 -18.46 12.85
CA VAL A 513 9.80 -19.82 12.35
C VAL A 513 9.72 -19.83 10.83
N CYS A 514 8.96 -18.93 10.23
CA CYS A 514 8.83 -18.85 8.78
C CYS A 514 10.18 -18.52 8.12
N GLU A 515 10.96 -17.59 8.67
CA GLU A 515 12.30 -17.29 8.17
C GLU A 515 13.24 -18.49 8.26
N ARG A 516 13.23 -19.23 9.38
CA ARG A 516 14.06 -20.43 9.55
C ARG A 516 13.74 -21.50 8.49
N GLN A 517 12.45 -21.79 8.30
CA GLN A 517 11.99 -22.76 7.30
C GLN A 517 12.35 -22.32 5.87
N MET A 518 12.21 -21.02 5.57
CA MET A 518 12.58 -20.45 4.27
C MET A 518 14.10 -20.45 4.05
N LYS A 519 14.90 -20.13 5.06
CA LYS A 519 16.38 -20.12 4.98
C LYS A 519 16.96 -21.48 4.65
N ALA A 520 16.29 -22.57 5.03
CA ALA A 520 16.71 -23.91 4.66
C ALA A 520 16.50 -24.22 3.17
N VAL A 521 15.40 -23.72 2.57
CA VAL A 521 15.03 -24.05 1.19
C VAL A 521 15.61 -23.10 0.15
N ILE A 522 15.73 -21.80 0.46
CA ILE A 522 16.22 -20.78 -0.49
C ILE A 522 17.53 -21.18 -1.19
N PRO A 523 18.57 -21.69 -0.49
CA PRO A 523 19.86 -22.02 -1.13
C PRO A 523 19.80 -23.15 -2.16
N VAL A 524 18.75 -23.97 -2.15
CA VAL A 524 18.62 -25.12 -3.05
C VAL A 524 17.65 -24.89 -4.22
N VAL A 525 16.95 -23.76 -4.24
CA VAL A 525 16.03 -23.40 -5.33
C VAL A 525 16.81 -22.84 -6.51
N THR A 526 16.87 -23.60 -7.61
CA THR A 526 17.52 -23.18 -8.86
C THR A 526 16.57 -22.54 -9.87
N ASP A 527 15.26 -22.80 -9.75
CA ASP A 527 14.21 -22.24 -10.60
C ASP A 527 13.01 -21.79 -9.74
N TRP A 528 12.88 -20.48 -9.54
CA TRP A 528 11.81 -19.88 -8.76
C TRP A 528 10.43 -19.94 -9.45
N SER A 529 10.37 -20.17 -10.76
CA SER A 529 9.08 -20.38 -11.46
C SER A 529 8.41 -21.69 -11.05
N LYS A 530 9.18 -22.62 -10.49
CA LYS A 530 8.72 -23.90 -9.93
C LYS A 530 8.39 -23.85 -8.45
N MET A 531 8.42 -22.67 -7.82
CA MET A 531 8.14 -22.52 -6.40
C MET A 531 6.82 -21.80 -6.15
N VAL A 532 6.03 -22.36 -5.25
CA VAL A 532 4.88 -21.74 -4.61
C VAL A 532 5.05 -21.93 -3.11
N ILE A 533 4.84 -20.90 -2.31
CA ILE A 533 4.95 -20.98 -0.86
C ILE A 533 3.54 -21.08 -0.27
N ALA A 534 3.30 -22.01 0.64
CA ALA A 534 2.04 -22.08 1.38
C ALA A 534 2.30 -21.76 2.85
N TYR A 535 1.84 -20.59 3.31
CA TYR A 535 1.82 -20.25 4.71
C TYR A 535 0.58 -20.89 5.38
N GLU A 536 0.84 -21.91 6.18
CA GLU A 536 -0.14 -22.73 6.87
C GLU A 536 0.08 -22.63 8.38
N PRO A 537 -0.46 -21.59 9.05
CA PRO A 537 -0.35 -21.48 10.50
C PRO A 537 -0.98 -22.72 11.14
N VAL A 538 -0.16 -23.55 11.79
CA VAL A 538 -0.56 -24.91 12.22
C VAL A 538 -1.75 -24.87 13.17
N TRP A 539 -1.82 -23.81 13.97
CA TRP A 539 -2.90 -23.55 14.91
C TRP A 539 -4.25 -23.23 14.26
N ALA A 540 -4.28 -22.90 12.97
CA ALA A 540 -5.49 -22.64 12.22
C ALA A 540 -5.90 -23.82 11.32
N ILE A 541 -5.17 -24.95 11.32
CA ILE A 541 -5.47 -26.10 10.47
C ILE A 541 -6.36 -27.09 11.23
N GLY A 542 -7.63 -27.21 10.83
CA GLY A 542 -8.55 -28.21 11.40
C GLY A 542 -8.97 -27.98 12.86
N THR A 543 -8.62 -26.84 13.44
CA THR A 543 -8.92 -26.46 14.84
C THR A 543 -10.19 -25.62 14.99
N GLY A 544 -10.73 -25.07 13.89
CA GLY A 544 -11.85 -24.12 13.91
C GLY A 544 -11.46 -22.68 14.30
N VAL A 545 -10.19 -22.44 14.66
CA VAL A 545 -9.65 -21.10 14.90
C VAL A 545 -9.15 -20.53 13.56
N VAL A 546 -9.59 -19.33 13.21
CA VAL A 546 -9.27 -18.70 11.92
C VAL A 546 -8.39 -17.48 12.16
N ALA A 547 -7.29 -17.35 11.42
CA ALA A 547 -6.51 -16.12 11.45
C ALA A 547 -7.33 -14.96 10.87
N THR A 548 -7.19 -13.76 11.44
CA THR A 548 -7.80 -12.58 10.84
C THR A 548 -7.13 -12.24 9.51
N PRO A 549 -7.79 -11.54 8.57
CA PRO A 549 -7.17 -11.11 7.32
C PRO A 549 -5.85 -10.37 7.55
N MET A 550 -5.79 -9.49 8.56
CA MET A 550 -4.56 -8.77 8.88
C MET A 550 -3.43 -9.69 9.38
N GLN A 551 -3.76 -10.76 10.13
CA GLN A 551 -2.75 -11.74 10.56
C GLN A 551 -2.20 -12.54 9.38
N ALA A 552 -3.06 -12.89 8.41
CA ALA A 552 -2.63 -13.53 7.17
C ALA A 552 -1.73 -12.60 6.36
N GLN A 553 -2.16 -11.35 6.17
CA GLN A 553 -1.42 -10.32 5.45
C GLN A 553 -0.04 -10.06 6.07
N GLU A 554 0.04 -9.91 7.39
CA GLU A 554 1.32 -9.70 8.08
C GLU A 554 2.29 -10.86 7.82
N ALA A 555 1.84 -12.11 7.97
CA ALA A 555 2.71 -13.26 7.72
C ALA A 555 3.16 -13.34 6.25
N HIS A 556 2.27 -13.07 5.29
CA HIS A 556 2.61 -13.08 3.87
C HIS A 556 3.60 -11.96 3.53
N TYR A 557 3.41 -10.76 4.07
CA TYR A 557 4.35 -9.65 3.93
C TYR A 557 5.74 -10.03 4.44
N GLN A 558 5.84 -10.69 5.61
CA GLN A 558 7.13 -11.13 6.15
C GLN A 558 7.80 -12.20 5.27
N VAL A 559 7.04 -13.16 4.73
CA VAL A 559 7.57 -14.17 3.79
C VAL A 559 8.08 -13.49 2.52
N ARG A 560 7.31 -12.54 1.95
CA ARG A 560 7.72 -11.79 0.76
C ARG A 560 8.96 -10.93 1.03
N ARG A 561 9.06 -10.31 2.21
CA ARG A 561 10.26 -9.58 2.64
C ARG A 561 11.47 -10.51 2.73
N THR A 562 11.31 -11.70 3.32
CA THR A 562 12.37 -12.72 3.39
C THR A 562 12.89 -13.10 2.01
N LEU A 563 11.98 -13.32 1.05
CA LEU A 563 12.34 -13.58 -0.34
C LEU A 563 13.04 -12.38 -0.98
N ARG A 564 12.58 -11.16 -0.72
CA ARG A 564 13.18 -9.94 -1.27
C ARG A 564 14.61 -9.74 -0.77
N ASP A 565 14.83 -9.96 0.52
CA ASP A 565 16.12 -9.79 1.17
C ASP A 565 17.13 -10.86 0.68
N ALA A 566 16.68 -12.10 0.51
CA ALA A 566 17.55 -13.20 0.13
C ALA A 566 17.74 -13.37 -1.39
N CYS A 567 16.72 -13.05 -2.19
CA CYS A 567 16.64 -13.41 -3.61
C CYS A 567 16.42 -12.20 -4.55
N GLY A 568 16.20 -11.01 -3.99
CA GLY A 568 15.93 -9.78 -4.75
C GLY A 568 14.45 -9.58 -5.12
N ALA A 569 14.15 -8.37 -5.59
CA ALA A 569 12.78 -7.93 -5.88
C ALA A 569 12.07 -8.79 -6.92
N ALA A 570 12.73 -9.12 -8.03
CA ALA A 570 12.12 -9.87 -9.13
C ALA A 570 11.55 -11.22 -8.67
N VAL A 571 12.30 -11.98 -7.86
CA VAL A 571 11.84 -13.25 -7.30
C VAL A 571 10.71 -13.05 -6.31
N ALA A 572 10.87 -12.11 -5.37
CA ALA A 572 9.85 -11.83 -4.36
C ALA A 572 8.52 -11.36 -4.97
N ASP A 573 8.58 -10.65 -6.09
CA ASP A 573 7.43 -10.12 -6.80
C ASP A 573 6.79 -11.17 -7.75
N SER A 574 7.52 -12.23 -8.15
CA SER A 574 6.97 -13.31 -8.99
C SER A 574 6.43 -14.50 -8.20
N VAL A 575 7.02 -14.83 -7.05
CA VAL A 575 6.64 -16.01 -6.26
C VAL A 575 5.25 -15.83 -5.63
N ARG A 576 4.42 -16.86 -5.79
CA ARG A 576 3.07 -16.93 -5.20
C ARG A 576 3.14 -17.44 -3.77
N ILE A 577 2.43 -16.76 -2.88
CA ILE A 577 2.31 -17.10 -1.46
C ILE A 577 0.84 -17.36 -1.15
N LEU A 578 0.54 -18.59 -0.71
CA LEU A 578 -0.81 -19.06 -0.43
C LEU A 578 -1.09 -19.04 1.06
N TYR A 579 -2.34 -18.76 1.41
CA TYR A 579 -2.80 -18.92 2.79
C TYR A 579 -3.51 -20.26 2.99
N GLY A 580 -3.14 -21.03 4.02
CA GLY A 580 -3.71 -22.36 4.28
C GLY A 580 -4.53 -22.54 5.56
N GLY A 581 -4.72 -21.50 6.38
CA GLY A 581 -5.40 -21.62 7.68
C GLY A 581 -6.93 -21.55 7.60
N SER A 582 -7.64 -22.68 7.75
CA SER A 582 -9.12 -22.75 7.83
C SER A 582 -9.90 -22.00 6.73
N VAL A 583 -9.36 -21.98 5.51
CA VAL A 583 -10.03 -21.36 4.35
C VAL A 583 -11.33 -22.10 4.00
N ASN A 584 -12.39 -21.35 3.76
CA ASN A 584 -13.70 -21.84 3.36
C ASN A 584 -14.43 -20.77 2.51
N PRO A 585 -15.57 -21.09 1.87
CA PRO A 585 -16.28 -20.12 1.02
C PRO A 585 -16.66 -18.81 1.74
N GLY A 586 -16.92 -18.87 3.05
CA GLY A 586 -17.32 -17.70 3.83
C GLY A 586 -16.20 -16.69 4.12
N ASN A 587 -14.92 -17.09 4.04
CA ASN A 587 -13.79 -16.20 4.33
C ASN A 587 -12.82 -15.99 3.17
N CYS A 588 -12.87 -16.83 2.11
CA CYS A 588 -11.91 -16.79 1.03
C CYS A 588 -11.87 -15.44 0.28
N LYS A 589 -13.01 -14.75 0.14
CA LYS A 589 -13.04 -13.42 -0.50
C LYS A 589 -12.22 -12.40 0.29
N ALA A 590 -12.48 -12.25 1.58
CA ALA A 590 -11.78 -11.27 2.43
C ALA A 590 -10.28 -11.57 2.55
N LEU A 591 -9.89 -12.85 2.47
CA LEU A 591 -8.48 -13.25 2.45
C LEU A 591 -7.83 -13.02 1.08
N GLY A 592 -8.55 -13.26 -0.02
CA GLY A 592 -8.05 -13.09 -1.38
C GLY A 592 -8.00 -11.64 -1.86
N ASP A 593 -8.73 -10.73 -1.20
CA ASP A 593 -8.64 -9.28 -1.44
C ASP A 593 -7.37 -8.66 -0.79
N LEU A 594 -6.55 -9.44 -0.08
CA LEU A 594 -5.29 -9.00 0.54
C LEU A 594 -4.14 -8.96 -0.48
N PRO A 595 -3.27 -7.93 -0.47
CA PRO A 595 -2.29 -7.69 -1.52
C PRO A 595 -1.18 -8.76 -1.62
N ASP A 596 -0.86 -9.44 -0.52
CA ASP A 596 0.20 -10.45 -0.51
C ASP A 596 -0.32 -11.89 -0.54
N VAL A 597 -1.65 -12.11 -0.54
CA VAL A 597 -2.26 -13.45 -0.59
C VAL A 597 -2.58 -13.82 -2.03
N ASP A 598 -1.76 -14.71 -2.59
CA ASP A 598 -1.83 -15.11 -4.00
C ASP A 598 -2.66 -16.40 -4.21
N GLY A 599 -3.55 -16.71 -3.28
CA GLY A 599 -4.42 -17.88 -3.31
C GLY A 599 -4.38 -18.72 -2.03
N PHE A 600 -4.74 -20.00 -2.13
CA PHE A 600 -5.09 -20.82 -0.97
C PHE A 600 -4.54 -22.23 -1.04
N LEU A 601 -4.16 -22.79 0.11
CA LEU A 601 -3.97 -24.23 0.29
C LEU A 601 -5.04 -24.76 1.25
N VAL A 602 -6.07 -25.38 0.70
CA VAL A 602 -7.32 -25.70 1.38
C VAL A 602 -7.31 -27.14 1.89
N GLY A 603 -7.53 -27.32 3.19
CA GLY A 603 -7.70 -28.63 3.83
C GLY A 603 -9.11 -29.19 3.66
N GLY A 604 -9.85 -29.39 4.76
CA GLY A 604 -11.12 -30.12 4.76
C GLY A 604 -12.24 -29.57 3.86
N ALA A 605 -12.23 -28.27 3.52
CA ALA A 605 -13.17 -27.71 2.56
C ALA A 605 -12.90 -28.17 1.11
N SER A 606 -11.67 -28.60 0.80
CA SER A 606 -11.32 -29.16 -0.52
C SER A 606 -11.85 -30.57 -0.75
N CYS A 607 -12.28 -31.27 0.33
CA CYS A 607 -12.91 -32.58 0.27
C CYS A 607 -14.44 -32.50 0.09
N LYS A 608 -14.96 -31.34 -0.36
CA LYS A 608 -16.40 -31.06 -0.50
C LYS A 608 -16.68 -30.36 -1.84
N PRO A 609 -17.89 -30.49 -2.41
CA PRO A 609 -18.24 -29.87 -3.70
C PRO A 609 -18.05 -28.34 -3.74
N ASN A 610 -18.27 -27.66 -2.61
CA ASN A 610 -18.14 -26.20 -2.49
C ASN A 610 -16.70 -25.67 -2.55
N PHE A 611 -15.70 -26.54 -2.72
CA PHE A 611 -14.35 -26.12 -3.07
C PHE A 611 -14.30 -25.30 -4.38
N THR A 612 -15.21 -25.60 -5.31
CA THR A 612 -15.39 -24.85 -6.57
C THR A 612 -15.70 -23.37 -6.36
N GLU A 613 -16.37 -23.00 -5.27
CA GLU A 613 -16.66 -21.61 -4.91
C GLU A 613 -15.38 -20.85 -4.52
N ILE A 614 -14.43 -21.53 -3.86
CA ILE A 614 -13.14 -20.95 -3.48
C ILE A 614 -12.29 -20.70 -4.74
N ILE A 615 -12.25 -21.66 -5.67
CA ILE A 615 -11.57 -21.50 -6.96
C ILE A 615 -12.18 -20.34 -7.76
N SER A 616 -13.52 -20.29 -7.85
CA SER A 616 -14.24 -19.23 -8.57
C SER A 616 -14.01 -17.85 -7.95
N THR A 617 -13.94 -17.78 -6.61
CA THR A 617 -13.65 -16.53 -5.89
C THR A 617 -12.23 -16.04 -6.18
N ALA A 618 -11.24 -16.94 -6.13
CA ALA A 618 -9.86 -16.59 -6.47
C ALA A 618 -9.73 -16.11 -7.93
N GLN A 619 -10.40 -16.79 -8.86
CA GLN A 619 -10.46 -16.38 -10.27
C GLN A 619 -11.08 -14.98 -10.42
N ALA A 620 -12.18 -14.70 -9.71
CA ALA A 620 -12.85 -13.40 -9.78
C ALA A 620 -11.99 -12.27 -9.20
N ALA A 621 -11.15 -12.55 -8.21
CA ALA A 621 -10.22 -11.57 -7.65
C ALA A 621 -9.15 -11.14 -8.67
N PHE A 622 -8.62 -12.08 -9.46
CA PHE A 622 -7.60 -11.79 -10.48
C PHE A 622 -8.13 -11.02 -11.71
N LYS A 623 -9.43 -11.05 -11.97
CA LYS A 623 -10.06 -10.28 -13.06
C LYS A 623 -10.22 -8.79 -12.75
N LYS A 624 -10.12 -8.40 -11.48
CA LYS A 624 -10.22 -7.01 -11.03
C LYS A 624 -8.85 -6.37 -11.07
#